data_AF-A0A9D9Q5Z0-F1
#
_entry.id   AF-A0A9D9Q5Z0-F1
#
_cell.length_a   1.000
_cell.length_b   1.000
_cell.length_c   1.000
_cell.angle_alpha   90.00
_cell.angle_beta   90.00
_cell.angle_gamma   90.00
#
_symmetry.space_group_name_H-M   'P 1'
#
loop_
_entity.id
_entity.type
_entity.pdbx_description
1 polymer ?
#
loop_
_entity_poly.entity_id
_entity_poly.type
_entity_poly.pdbx_seq_one_letter_code
_entity_poly.pdbx_strand_id
1 'polypeptide(L)'
;MNIRHNIKYISLFISLFLMMSFVAPQTSSAVSESSIALSADSASVARKKLKEKEKEAAKKARKTERYEKKRAKKLEKEMKNREKKAEKARKEIAKYEAKMAALQPQRVYLFGGGINFLDSVAFVTDLQYLDSLYIEPDGELRESYAYSGQLKFYLESTYELHDETCAVYYEVKEKKAQKRFEKMKAKLRKRGYFIHPVLKESFQFTNASKKEEEGTFSGQ
;
A
#
# COMPACT_ATOMS: atom_id res chain seq x y z
N MET A 1 -18.78 -17.76 9.71
CA MET A 1 -19.64 -18.96 9.58
C MET A 1 -19.06 -20.08 10.44
N ASN A 2 -19.90 -20.64 11.31
CA ASN A 2 -19.54 -21.37 12.53
C ASN A 2 -19.03 -22.81 12.27
N ILE A 3 -17.79 -23.09 12.67
CA ILE A 3 -17.14 -24.43 12.58
C ILE A 3 -17.80 -25.46 13.54
N ARG A 4 -18.52 -25.00 14.56
CA ARG A 4 -19.18 -25.85 15.57
C ARG A 4 -20.38 -26.66 15.05
N HIS A 5 -20.94 -26.32 13.89
CA HIS A 5 -22.12 -27.03 13.35
C HIS A 5 -21.76 -28.34 12.62
N ASN A 6 -20.54 -28.48 12.08
CA ASN A 6 -20.18 -29.63 11.25
C ASN A 6 -19.84 -30.91 12.06
N ILE A 7 -19.42 -30.76 13.32
CA ILE A 7 -19.01 -31.90 14.15
C ILE A 7 -20.23 -32.69 14.66
N LYS A 8 -21.38 -32.03 14.87
CA LYS A 8 -22.62 -32.70 15.30
C LYS A 8 -23.22 -33.60 14.21
N TYR A 9 -23.12 -33.20 12.93
CA TYR A 9 -23.65 -33.98 11.81
C TYR A 9 -22.87 -35.29 11.56
N ILE A 10 -21.55 -35.28 11.77
CA ILE A 10 -20.71 -36.47 11.58
C ILE A 10 -20.94 -37.50 12.70
N SER A 11 -21.24 -37.04 13.92
CA SER A 11 -21.55 -37.91 15.06
C SER A 11 -22.90 -38.65 14.93
N LEU A 12 -23.92 -38.02 14.34
CA LEU A 12 -25.23 -38.66 14.14
C LEU A 12 -25.20 -39.74 13.05
N PHE A 13 -24.36 -39.58 12.03
CA PHE A 13 -24.27 -40.55 10.93
C PHE A 13 -23.59 -41.87 11.33
N ILE A 14 -22.63 -41.83 12.26
CA ILE A 14 -21.97 -43.05 12.76
C ILE A 14 -22.91 -43.82 13.71
N SER A 15 -23.78 -43.12 14.44
CA SER A 15 -24.77 -43.75 15.33
C SER A 15 -25.90 -44.46 14.57
N LEU A 16 -26.33 -43.92 13.41
CA LEU A 16 -27.40 -44.53 12.62
C LEU A 16 -26.94 -45.79 11.87
N PHE A 17 -25.65 -45.87 11.54
CA PHE A 17 -25.06 -47.04 10.89
C PHE A 17 -24.89 -48.23 11.84
N LEU A 18 -24.77 -48.00 13.15
CA LEU A 18 -24.66 -49.08 14.15
C LEU A 18 -26.00 -49.71 14.55
N MET A 19 -27.13 -49.00 14.37
CA MET A 19 -28.46 -49.51 14.75
C MET A 19 -29.12 -50.39 13.67
N MET A 20 -28.50 -50.55 12.49
CA MET A 20 -29.04 -51.34 11.37
C MET A 20 -28.45 -52.76 11.28
N SER A 21 -27.79 -53.25 12.33
CA SER A 21 -27.16 -54.59 12.36
C SER A 21 -27.58 -55.40 13.58
N PHE A 22 -28.87 -55.70 13.73
CA PHE A 22 -29.29 -56.84 14.55
C PHE A 22 -30.69 -57.32 14.14
N VAL A 23 -30.77 -58.08 13.06
CA VAL A 23 -31.89 -58.99 12.82
C VAL A 23 -31.28 -60.33 12.40
N ALA A 24 -31.31 -61.28 13.32
CA ALA A 24 -31.01 -62.69 13.07
C ALA A 24 -32.34 -63.49 13.01
N PRO A 25 -32.33 -64.69 12.41
CA PRO A 25 -33.37 -65.15 11.50
C PRO A 25 -34.37 -66.11 12.15
N GLN A 26 -35.55 -66.27 11.52
CA GLN A 26 -36.42 -67.43 11.78
C GLN A 26 -36.97 -68.06 10.50
N THR A 27 -36.61 -69.34 10.37
CA THR A 27 -37.37 -70.50 9.87
C THR A 27 -37.89 -70.58 8.42
N SER A 28 -37.39 -71.63 7.77
CA SER A 28 -38.16 -72.67 7.06
C SER A 28 -38.87 -72.32 5.76
N SER A 29 -38.25 -72.68 4.63
CA SER A 29 -38.84 -73.69 3.72
C SER A 29 -37.84 -74.07 2.63
N ALA A 30 -37.75 -75.38 2.37
CA ALA A 30 -37.09 -76.10 1.28
C ALA A 30 -36.48 -75.25 0.16
N VAL A 31 -35.16 -75.27 0.07
CA VAL A 31 -34.43 -74.71 -1.07
C VAL A 31 -33.98 -75.85 -1.97
N SER A 32 -34.47 -75.86 -3.20
CA SER A 32 -33.83 -76.57 -4.30
C SER A 32 -32.49 -75.89 -4.61
N GLU A 33 -31.42 -76.68 -4.63
CA GLU A 33 -30.02 -76.22 -4.66
C GLU A 33 -29.63 -75.38 -5.91
N SER A 34 -30.50 -75.27 -6.92
CA SER A 34 -30.21 -74.52 -8.16
C SER A 34 -30.49 -73.02 -8.11
N SER A 35 -31.26 -72.50 -7.14
CA SER A 35 -31.59 -71.06 -7.06
C SER A 35 -30.69 -70.24 -6.11
N ILE A 36 -30.01 -70.88 -5.14
CA ILE A 36 -29.03 -70.20 -4.28
C ILE A 36 -27.74 -69.88 -5.05
N ALA A 37 -27.33 -70.77 -5.98
CA ALA A 37 -26.12 -70.60 -6.77
C ALA A 37 -26.14 -69.32 -7.63
N LEU A 38 -27.29 -68.97 -8.23
CA LEU A 38 -27.43 -67.79 -9.09
C LEU A 38 -27.35 -66.43 -8.33
N SER A 39 -27.75 -66.40 -7.06
CA SER A 39 -27.73 -65.19 -6.22
C SER A 39 -26.39 -64.97 -5.50
N ALA A 40 -25.68 -66.05 -5.18
CA ALA A 40 -24.33 -65.99 -4.63
C ALA A 40 -23.32 -65.48 -5.66
N ASP A 41 -23.45 -65.91 -6.93
CA ASP A 41 -22.58 -65.47 -8.02
C ASP A 41 -22.75 -63.98 -8.36
N SER A 42 -24.00 -63.49 -8.42
CA SER A 42 -24.28 -62.07 -8.65
C SER A 42 -23.83 -61.17 -7.48
N ALA A 43 -23.97 -61.64 -6.23
CA ALA A 43 -23.44 -60.95 -5.05
C ALA A 43 -21.90 -60.93 -5.01
N SER A 44 -21.23 -61.99 -5.47
CA SER A 44 -19.76 -62.04 -5.57
C SER A 44 -19.23 -61.02 -6.59
N VAL A 45 -19.90 -60.90 -7.74
CA VAL A 45 -19.59 -59.93 -8.80
C VAL A 45 -19.81 -58.51 -8.32
N ALA A 46 -20.91 -58.25 -7.58
CA ALA A 46 -21.18 -56.93 -6.99
C ALA A 46 -20.11 -56.52 -5.96
N ARG A 47 -19.70 -57.45 -5.07
CA ARG A 47 -18.61 -57.22 -4.10
C ARG A 47 -17.27 -56.94 -4.78
N LYS A 48 -16.96 -57.63 -5.89
CA LYS A 48 -15.74 -57.41 -6.68
C LYS A 48 -15.73 -56.01 -7.32
N LYS A 49 -16.85 -55.61 -7.94
CA LYS A 49 -17.03 -54.27 -8.53
C LYS A 49 -16.96 -53.15 -7.48
N LEU A 50 -17.50 -53.38 -6.27
CA LEU A 50 -17.39 -52.42 -5.17
C LEU A 50 -15.93 -52.24 -4.72
N LYS A 51 -15.19 -53.34 -4.52
CA LYS A 51 -13.75 -53.30 -4.18
C LYS A 51 -12.91 -52.60 -5.26
N GLU A 52 -13.26 -52.74 -6.53
CA GLU A 52 -12.59 -52.02 -7.63
C GLU A 52 -12.89 -50.51 -7.59
N LYS A 53 -14.15 -50.11 -7.38
CA LYS A 53 -14.54 -48.71 -7.19
C LYS A 53 -13.88 -48.08 -5.98
N GLU A 54 -13.79 -48.79 -4.86
CA GLU A 54 -13.09 -48.32 -3.65
C GLU A 54 -11.58 -48.14 -3.91
N LYS A 55 -10.94 -49.07 -4.62
CA LYS A 55 -9.53 -48.93 -5.04
C LYS A 55 -9.33 -47.74 -5.97
N GLU A 56 -10.25 -47.49 -6.89
CA GLU A 56 -10.20 -46.33 -7.79
C GLU A 56 -10.42 -45.01 -7.03
N ALA A 57 -11.39 -44.97 -6.12
CA ALA A 57 -11.64 -43.84 -5.23
C ALA A 57 -10.41 -43.54 -4.34
N ALA A 58 -9.78 -44.57 -3.77
CA ALA A 58 -8.56 -44.44 -2.98
C ALA A 58 -7.37 -43.91 -3.81
N LYS A 59 -7.23 -44.35 -5.07
CA LYS A 59 -6.21 -43.80 -5.99
C LYS A 59 -6.46 -42.33 -6.31
N LYS A 60 -7.72 -41.95 -6.57
CA LYS A 60 -8.13 -40.55 -6.81
C LYS A 60 -7.85 -39.69 -5.58
N ALA A 61 -8.25 -40.13 -4.39
CA ALA A 61 -7.99 -39.43 -3.12
C ALA A 61 -6.49 -39.20 -2.87
N ARG A 62 -5.65 -40.22 -3.06
CA ARG A 62 -4.18 -40.09 -2.94
C ARG A 62 -3.59 -39.08 -3.92
N LYS A 63 -4.12 -39.01 -5.15
CA LYS A 63 -3.68 -38.03 -6.16
C LYS A 63 -4.06 -36.60 -5.74
N THR A 64 -5.28 -36.41 -5.21
CA THR A 64 -5.76 -35.12 -4.72
C THR A 64 -4.95 -34.63 -3.52
N GLU A 65 -4.72 -35.48 -2.52
CA GLU A 65 -3.90 -35.16 -1.34
C GLU A 65 -2.47 -34.74 -1.74
N ARG A 66 -1.87 -35.44 -2.71
CA ARG A 66 -0.55 -35.08 -3.25
C ARG A 66 -0.56 -33.71 -3.94
N TYR A 67 -1.61 -33.38 -4.67
CA TYR A 67 -1.78 -32.08 -5.32
C TYR A 67 -1.91 -30.96 -4.28
N GLU A 68 -2.77 -31.16 -3.28
CA GLU A 68 -2.98 -30.21 -2.19
C GLU A 68 -1.71 -29.98 -1.38
N LYS A 69 -0.96 -31.04 -1.05
CA LYS A 69 0.33 -30.92 -0.36
C LYS A 69 1.35 -30.12 -1.16
N LYS A 70 1.39 -30.29 -2.49
CA LYS A 70 2.25 -29.46 -3.36
C LYS A 70 1.80 -28.00 -3.37
N ARG A 71 0.50 -27.75 -3.48
CA ARG A 71 -0.08 -26.41 -3.45
C ARG A 71 0.20 -25.70 -2.12
N ALA A 72 0.01 -26.39 -1.00
CA ALA A 72 0.30 -25.88 0.34
C ALA A 72 1.78 -25.50 0.50
N LYS A 73 2.71 -26.37 0.06
CA LYS A 73 4.15 -26.05 0.07
C LYS A 73 4.51 -24.84 -0.79
N LYS A 74 3.85 -24.67 -1.94
CA LYS A 74 4.06 -23.49 -2.80
C LYS A 74 3.55 -22.23 -2.09
N LEU A 75 2.35 -22.29 -1.53
CA LEU A 75 1.74 -21.17 -0.81
C LEU A 75 2.57 -20.78 0.41
N GLU A 76 3.09 -21.74 1.18
CA GLU A 76 3.96 -21.48 2.34
C GLU A 76 5.23 -20.72 1.92
N LYS A 77 5.86 -21.13 0.82
CA LYS A 77 7.03 -20.43 0.27
C LYS A 77 6.68 -19.00 -0.17
N GLU A 78 5.54 -18.82 -0.82
CA GLU A 78 5.06 -17.49 -1.24
C GLU A 78 4.78 -16.60 -0.03
N MET A 79 4.15 -17.12 1.01
CA MET A 79 3.88 -16.40 2.26
C MET A 79 5.18 -16.01 2.96
N LYS A 80 6.13 -16.93 3.13
CA LYS A 80 7.45 -16.63 3.71
C LYS A 80 8.19 -15.53 2.93
N ASN A 81 8.09 -15.54 1.60
CA ASN A 81 8.70 -14.50 0.77
C ASN A 81 8.00 -13.14 0.94
N ARG A 82 6.67 -13.13 1.04
CA ARG A 82 5.87 -11.93 1.33
C ARG A 82 6.17 -11.37 2.71
N GLU A 83 6.26 -12.22 3.73
CA GLU A 83 6.61 -11.85 5.09
C GLU A 83 8.00 -11.21 5.15
N LYS A 84 9.01 -11.82 4.52
CA LYS A 84 10.35 -11.23 4.41
C LYS A 84 10.34 -9.86 3.73
N LYS A 85 9.55 -9.71 2.66
CA LYS A 85 9.41 -8.42 1.96
C LYS A 85 8.69 -7.37 2.83
N ALA A 86 7.65 -7.78 3.54
CA ALA A 86 6.92 -6.92 4.46
C ALA A 86 7.77 -6.50 5.66
N GLU A 87 8.56 -7.41 6.24
CA GLU A 87 9.50 -7.12 7.32
C GLU A 87 10.55 -6.10 6.88
N LYS A 88 11.12 -6.26 5.68
CA LYS A 88 12.04 -5.29 5.11
C LYS A 88 11.39 -3.91 4.95
N ALA A 89 10.16 -3.85 4.43
CA ALA A 89 9.41 -2.60 4.30
C ALA A 89 9.14 -1.94 5.65
N ARG A 90 8.74 -2.72 6.67
CA ARG A 90 8.53 -2.22 8.04
C ARG A 90 9.80 -1.62 8.64
N LYS A 91 10.95 -2.26 8.42
CA LYS A 91 12.26 -1.75 8.89
C LYS A 91 12.61 -0.41 8.23
N GLU A 92 12.38 -0.26 6.93
CA GLU A 92 12.60 1.01 6.24
C GLU A 92 11.63 2.11 6.71
N ILE A 93 10.35 1.78 6.91
CA ILE A 93 9.35 2.70 7.47
C ILE A 93 9.78 3.17 8.86
N ALA A 94 10.10 2.26 9.78
CA ALA A 94 10.53 2.60 11.14
C ALA A 94 11.81 3.45 11.14
N LYS A 95 12.75 3.17 10.23
CA LYS A 95 13.96 3.98 10.05
C LYS A 95 13.63 5.39 9.57
N TYR A 96 12.65 5.54 8.68
CA TYR A 96 12.19 6.85 8.20
C TYR A 96 11.45 7.62 9.29
N GLU A 97 10.56 6.96 10.04
CA GLU A 97 9.87 7.53 11.21
C GLU A 97 10.85 8.02 12.27
N ALA A 98 11.91 7.25 12.56
CA ALA A 98 12.95 7.67 13.48
C ALA A 98 13.72 8.90 12.97
N LYS A 99 14.02 8.97 11.68
CA LYS A 99 14.63 10.17 11.07
C LYS A 99 13.71 11.38 11.15
N MET A 100 12.42 11.19 10.91
CA MET A 100 11.39 12.23 11.02
C MET A 100 11.27 12.78 12.43
N ALA A 101 11.22 11.89 13.43
CA ALA A 101 11.13 12.28 14.84
C ALA A 101 12.38 13.01 15.34
N ALA A 102 13.54 12.76 14.72
CA ALA A 102 14.81 13.40 15.05
C ALA A 102 15.06 14.70 14.26
N LEU A 103 14.12 15.14 13.41
CA LEU A 103 14.28 16.39 12.65
C LEU A 103 14.35 17.59 13.57
N GLN A 104 15.37 18.41 13.35
CA GLN A 104 15.54 19.68 14.04
C GLN A 104 15.30 20.84 13.08
N PRO A 105 14.72 21.95 13.57
CA PRO A 105 14.64 23.18 12.80
C PRO A 105 16.03 23.64 12.37
N GLN A 106 16.15 24.06 11.12
CA GLN A 106 17.38 24.55 10.53
C GLN A 106 17.19 25.96 9.99
N ARG A 107 18.31 26.67 9.92
CA ARG A 107 18.42 27.93 9.20
C ARG A 107 18.68 27.66 7.74
N VAL A 108 17.88 28.28 6.88
CA VAL A 108 17.86 27.97 5.45
C VAL A 108 17.82 29.27 4.65
N TYR A 109 18.60 29.29 3.58
CA TYR A 109 18.53 30.34 2.58
C TYR A 109 17.48 29.95 1.54
N LEU A 110 16.51 30.80 1.30
CA LEU A 110 15.33 30.56 0.46
C LEU A 110 15.20 31.67 -0.59
N PHE A 111 14.83 31.32 -1.81
CA PHE A 111 14.40 32.27 -2.83
C PHE A 111 13.31 31.62 -3.68
N GLY A 112 12.45 32.45 -4.25
CA GLY A 112 11.38 32.01 -5.14
C GLY A 112 11.58 32.47 -6.58
N GLY A 113 10.95 31.74 -7.49
CA GLY A 113 10.81 32.12 -8.88
C GLY A 113 9.37 31.89 -9.35
N GLY A 114 8.78 32.89 -9.97
CA GLY A 114 7.47 32.84 -10.64
C GLY A 114 7.63 33.10 -12.12
N ILE A 115 7.06 32.24 -12.96
CA ILE A 115 7.02 32.45 -14.41
C ILE A 115 5.59 32.26 -14.92
N ASN A 116 5.18 33.09 -15.88
CA ASN A 116 4.07 32.78 -16.75
C ASN A 116 4.63 32.18 -18.05
N PHE A 117 4.08 31.08 -18.54
CA PHE A 117 4.55 30.44 -19.78
C PHE A 117 4.17 31.22 -21.03
N LEU A 118 3.17 32.12 -20.91
CA LEU A 118 2.70 32.96 -22.01
C LEU A 118 3.49 34.26 -22.15
N ASP A 119 4.24 34.63 -21.11
CA ASP A 119 5.04 35.85 -21.08
C ASP A 119 6.54 35.53 -20.99
N SER A 120 7.34 36.52 -21.39
CA SER A 120 8.80 36.48 -21.34
C SER A 120 9.37 37.01 -20.02
N VAL A 121 8.53 37.28 -19.01
CA VAL A 121 8.97 37.79 -17.70
C VAL A 121 9.07 36.67 -16.67
N ALA A 122 10.17 36.66 -15.92
CA ALA A 122 10.38 35.79 -14.76
C ALA A 122 10.59 36.64 -13.50
N PHE A 123 9.69 36.49 -12.54
CA PHE A 123 9.79 37.12 -11.23
C PHE A 123 10.73 36.29 -10.36
N VAL A 124 11.76 36.93 -9.80
CA VAL A 124 12.74 36.25 -8.95
C VAL A 124 12.91 37.05 -7.68
N THR A 125 12.65 36.42 -6.54
CA THR A 125 12.86 37.08 -5.25
C THR A 125 14.34 37.19 -4.94
N ASP A 126 14.69 38.13 -4.05
CA ASP A 126 16.00 38.10 -3.41
C ASP A 126 16.24 36.80 -2.63
N LEU A 127 17.52 36.53 -2.37
CA LEU A 127 17.94 35.44 -1.50
C LEU A 127 17.68 35.83 -0.04
N GLN A 128 16.74 35.15 0.60
CA GLN A 128 16.31 35.43 1.96
C GLN A 128 16.81 34.37 2.94
N TYR A 129 16.93 34.75 4.20
CA TYR A 129 17.37 33.87 5.28
C TYR A 129 16.23 33.65 6.27
N LEU A 130 15.80 32.41 6.42
CA LEU A 130 14.72 32.02 7.31
C LEU A 130 15.25 31.04 8.36
N ASP A 131 14.85 31.26 9.61
CA ASP A 131 15.13 30.35 10.72
C ASP A 131 13.92 29.43 10.97
N SER A 132 14.17 28.30 11.62
CA SER A 132 13.15 27.37 12.09
C SER A 132 12.39 26.62 11.01
N LEU A 133 13.10 26.24 9.93
CA LEU A 133 12.56 25.45 8.83
C LEU A 133 12.93 23.98 8.98
N TYR A 134 12.01 23.08 8.62
CA TYR A 134 12.26 21.64 8.61
C TYR A 134 12.60 21.18 7.20
N ILE A 135 13.70 20.42 7.07
CA ILE A 135 14.07 19.74 5.84
C ILE A 135 13.84 18.26 6.07
N GLU A 136 12.98 17.67 5.26
CA GLU A 136 12.61 16.26 5.34
C GLU A 136 13.82 15.35 5.03
N PRO A 137 13.82 14.08 5.45
CA PRO A 137 14.95 13.16 5.31
C PRO A 137 15.27 12.80 3.85
N ASP A 138 14.34 13.00 2.92
CA ASP A 138 14.54 12.93 1.48
C ASP A 138 15.25 14.18 0.90
N GLY A 139 15.38 15.22 1.73
CA GLY A 139 16.01 16.48 1.42
C GLY A 139 15.04 17.58 1.03
N GLU A 140 13.73 17.35 1.00
CA GLU A 140 12.70 18.34 0.63
C GLU A 140 12.44 19.36 1.75
N LEU A 141 12.13 20.61 1.39
CA LEU A 141 11.69 21.60 2.37
C LEU A 141 10.24 21.32 2.76
N ARG A 142 10.01 21.11 4.06
CA ARG A 142 8.65 20.97 4.60
C ARG A 142 7.84 22.21 4.24
N GLU A 143 6.58 22.01 3.84
CA GLU A 143 5.67 23.08 3.44
C GLU A 143 6.19 23.94 2.27
N SER A 144 7.06 23.40 1.40
CA SER A 144 7.53 24.10 0.19
C SER A 144 6.38 24.69 -0.64
N TYR A 145 5.24 23.98 -0.72
CA TYR A 145 4.00 24.45 -1.34
C TYR A 145 3.47 25.76 -0.72
N ALA A 146 3.49 25.88 0.60
CA ALA A 146 3.02 27.07 1.30
C ALA A 146 3.90 28.29 0.96
N TYR A 147 5.22 28.12 0.87
CA TYR A 147 6.13 29.20 0.47
C TYR A 147 5.94 29.61 -0.99
N SER A 148 5.76 28.65 -1.91
CA SER A 148 5.40 28.99 -3.30
C SER A 148 4.05 29.69 -3.39
N GLY A 149 3.09 29.33 -2.54
CA GLY A 149 1.79 30.00 -2.42
C GLY A 149 1.91 31.44 -1.93
N GLN A 150 2.80 31.73 -0.97
CA GLN A 150 3.07 33.10 -0.52
C GLN A 150 3.58 33.98 -1.67
N LEU A 151 4.53 33.46 -2.46
CA LEU A 151 5.02 34.20 -3.63
C LEU A 151 3.91 34.38 -4.67
N LYS A 152 3.16 33.33 -4.97
CA LYS A 152 2.04 33.40 -5.92
C LYS A 152 1.03 34.47 -5.50
N PHE A 153 0.58 34.45 -4.25
CA PHE A 153 -0.38 35.43 -3.73
C PHE A 153 0.16 36.86 -3.85
N TYR A 154 1.44 37.08 -3.55
CA TYR A 154 2.06 38.40 -3.70
C TYR A 154 2.08 38.87 -5.17
N LEU A 155 2.39 37.98 -6.11
CA LEU A 155 2.42 38.35 -7.53
C LEU A 155 1.01 38.65 -8.05
N GLU A 156 0.03 37.82 -7.68
CA GLU A 156 -1.39 38.03 -8.00
C GLU A 156 -1.91 39.36 -7.42
N SER A 157 -1.56 39.69 -6.17
CA SER A 157 -2.04 40.92 -5.53
C SER A 157 -1.35 42.19 -6.02
N THR A 158 -0.08 42.10 -6.43
CA THR A 158 0.75 43.28 -6.73
C THR A 158 0.78 43.61 -8.21
N TYR A 159 0.75 42.58 -9.06
CA TYR A 159 0.89 42.73 -10.51
C TYR A 159 -0.37 42.31 -11.28
N GLU A 160 -1.45 41.92 -10.60
CA GLU A 160 -2.70 41.42 -11.20
C GLU A 160 -2.45 40.28 -12.20
N LEU A 161 -1.37 39.53 -11.96
CA LEU A 161 -1.00 38.41 -12.79
C LEU A 161 -1.77 37.20 -12.32
N HIS A 162 -2.23 36.41 -13.29
CA HIS A 162 -2.89 35.14 -13.03
C HIS A 162 -2.10 34.04 -13.73
N ASP A 163 -2.16 32.83 -13.16
CA ASP A 163 -1.54 31.61 -13.69
C ASP A 163 0.00 31.55 -13.65
N GLU A 164 0.68 32.32 -12.79
CA GLU A 164 2.12 32.08 -12.61
C GLU A 164 2.41 30.76 -11.91
N THR A 165 3.31 30.01 -12.53
CA THR A 165 3.90 28.83 -11.91
C THR A 165 5.04 29.28 -10.99
N CYS A 166 4.75 29.26 -9.69
CA CYS A 166 5.70 29.64 -8.64
C CYS A 166 6.38 28.41 -8.02
N ALA A 167 7.68 28.52 -7.77
CA ALA A 167 8.46 27.52 -7.05
C ALA A 167 9.46 28.19 -6.12
N VAL A 168 9.80 27.51 -5.04
CA VAL A 168 10.84 27.93 -4.10
C VAL A 168 12.05 27.02 -4.16
N TYR A 169 13.20 27.61 -3.89
CA TYR A 169 14.50 26.94 -3.90
C TYR A 169 15.23 27.29 -2.63
N TYR A 170 15.90 26.30 -2.05
CA TYR A 170 16.55 26.48 -0.77
C TYR A 170 17.88 25.74 -0.67
N GLU A 171 18.73 26.23 0.22
CA GLU A 171 19.98 25.60 0.62
C GLU A 171 20.30 25.97 2.07
N VAL A 172 20.84 25.03 2.85
CA VAL A 172 21.29 25.31 4.23
C VAL A 172 22.57 26.17 4.24
N LYS A 173 23.44 25.98 3.25
CA LYS A 173 24.74 26.69 3.17
C LYS A 173 24.65 27.87 2.23
N GLU A 174 25.01 29.06 2.72
CA GLU A 174 24.99 30.32 1.96
C GLU A 174 25.69 30.22 0.60
N LYS A 175 26.93 29.70 0.58
CA LYS A 175 27.70 29.55 -0.67
C LYS A 175 27.00 28.66 -1.70
N LYS A 176 26.27 27.63 -1.25
CA LYS A 176 25.47 26.79 -2.14
C LYS A 176 24.22 27.54 -2.62
N ALA A 177 23.58 28.26 -1.71
CA ALA A 177 22.40 29.08 -1.98
C ALA A 177 22.70 30.12 -3.08
N GLN A 178 23.77 30.89 -2.91
CA GLN A 178 24.21 31.90 -3.88
C GLN A 178 24.52 31.28 -5.24
N LYS A 179 25.24 30.15 -5.26
CA LYS A 179 25.54 29.44 -6.51
C LYS A 179 24.28 28.94 -7.21
N ARG A 180 23.30 28.43 -6.46
CA ARG A 180 22.03 27.95 -7.00
C ARG A 180 21.19 29.11 -7.53
N PHE A 181 21.16 30.22 -6.81
CA PHE A 181 20.50 31.47 -7.19
C PHE A 181 21.03 32.02 -8.52
N GLU A 182 22.35 32.22 -8.62
CA GLU A 182 22.98 32.71 -9.86
C GLU A 182 22.77 31.73 -11.03
N LYS A 183 22.84 30.42 -10.77
CA LYS A 183 22.59 29.39 -11.79
C LYS A 183 21.15 29.46 -12.30
N MET A 184 20.16 29.73 -11.45
CA MET A 184 18.77 29.91 -11.87
C MET A 184 18.64 31.15 -12.76
N LYS A 185 19.15 32.31 -12.32
CA LYS A 185 19.09 33.56 -13.11
C LYS A 185 19.75 33.39 -14.47
N ALA A 186 20.93 32.73 -14.52
CA ALA A 186 21.61 32.44 -15.79
C ALA A 186 20.78 31.54 -16.70
N LYS A 187 20.10 30.51 -16.16
CA LYS A 187 19.21 29.64 -16.93
C LYS A 187 18.01 30.39 -17.50
N LEU A 188 17.39 31.27 -16.72
CA LEU A 188 16.24 32.08 -17.16
C LEU A 188 16.64 33.00 -18.32
N ARG A 189 17.74 33.76 -18.16
CA ARG A 189 18.27 34.63 -19.22
C ARG A 189 18.61 33.85 -20.49
N LYS A 190 19.25 32.68 -20.36
CA LYS A 190 19.58 31.81 -21.51
C LYS A 190 18.32 31.33 -22.25
N ARG A 191 17.19 31.19 -21.56
CA ARG A 191 15.90 30.81 -22.15
C ARG A 191 15.11 32.01 -22.71
N GLY A 192 15.67 33.22 -22.65
CA GLY A 192 15.04 34.43 -23.18
C GLY A 192 14.13 35.17 -22.19
N TYR A 193 14.10 34.77 -20.92
CA TYR A 193 13.30 35.49 -19.92
C TYR A 193 13.99 36.79 -19.47
N PHE A 194 13.22 37.88 -19.45
CA PHE A 194 13.55 39.08 -18.69
C PHE A 194 13.31 38.81 -17.19
N ILE A 195 14.32 39.06 -16.37
CA ILE A 195 14.21 38.83 -14.92
C ILE A 195 13.73 40.11 -14.25
N HIS A 196 12.53 40.05 -13.68
CA HIS A 196 12.00 41.09 -12.81
C HIS A 196 12.37 40.77 -11.35
N PRO A 197 13.25 41.57 -10.71
CA PRO A 197 13.61 41.32 -9.32
C PRO A 197 12.46 41.69 -8.38
N VAL A 198 12.11 40.75 -7.49
CA VAL A 198 11.21 41.00 -6.36
C VAL A 198 12.09 41.23 -5.13
N LEU A 199 12.24 42.49 -4.76
CA LEU A 199 13.15 42.92 -3.72
C LEU A 199 12.66 42.49 -2.33
N LYS A 200 13.60 42.28 -1.42
CA LYS A 200 13.31 41.92 -0.02
C LYS A 200 12.43 42.95 0.69
N GLU A 201 12.48 44.21 0.31
CA GLU A 201 11.65 45.28 0.89
C GLU A 201 10.17 45.13 0.50
N SER A 202 9.89 44.55 -0.67
CA SER A 202 8.53 44.37 -1.18
C SER A 202 7.92 43.03 -0.76
N PHE A 203 8.74 41.98 -0.63
CA PHE A 203 8.27 40.65 -0.31
C PHE A 203 9.24 39.89 0.59
N GLN A 204 8.72 39.30 1.67
CA GLN A 204 9.47 38.42 2.56
C GLN A 204 8.67 37.15 2.86
N PHE A 205 9.35 36.00 2.79
CA PHE A 205 8.75 34.75 3.21
C PHE A 205 8.51 34.75 4.72
N THR A 206 7.37 34.21 5.11
CA THR A 206 6.98 34.02 6.51
C THR A 206 6.87 32.54 6.83
N ASN A 207 7.19 32.13 8.05
CA ASN A 207 7.05 30.72 8.44
C ASN A 207 5.58 30.30 8.37
N ALA A 208 5.29 29.31 7.54
CA ALA A 208 3.94 28.85 7.29
C ALA A 208 3.28 28.26 8.55
N SER A 209 4.07 27.61 9.42
CA SER A 209 3.64 27.09 10.72
C SER A 209 3.18 28.12 11.75
N LYS A 210 3.48 29.42 11.58
CA LYS A 210 3.06 30.46 12.53
C LYS A 210 1.64 30.98 12.29
N LYS A 211 0.99 30.64 11.17
CA LYS A 211 -0.32 31.20 10.80
C LYS A 211 -1.53 30.48 11.42
N GLU A 212 -1.34 29.34 12.09
CA GLU A 212 -2.45 28.59 12.69
C GLU A 212 -2.90 29.14 14.06
N GLU A 213 -2.10 29.99 14.74
CA GLU A 213 -2.45 30.49 16.09
C GLU A 213 -3.18 31.85 16.11
N GLU A 214 -3.21 32.61 15.01
CA GLU A 214 -3.83 33.95 14.98
C GLU A 214 -5.17 34.03 14.23
N GLY A 215 -5.68 32.90 13.73
CA GLY A 215 -6.92 32.83 12.94
C GLY A 215 -8.18 32.54 13.74
N THR A 216 -8.43 33.22 14.87
CA THR A 216 -9.77 33.18 15.48
C THR A 216 -10.68 34.07 14.66
N PHE A 217 -11.34 33.48 13.66
CA PHE A 217 -12.31 34.12 12.80
C PHE A 217 -13.50 34.63 13.62
N SER A 218 -13.50 35.93 13.94
CA SER A 218 -14.69 36.63 14.40
C SER A 218 -15.65 36.75 13.21
N GLY A 219 -16.68 35.92 13.20
CA GLY A 219 -17.78 36.04 12.27
C GLY A 219 -18.52 37.36 12.48
N GLN A 220 -18.63 38.14 11.41
CA GLN A 220 -19.72 39.08 11.15
C GLN A 220 -20.12 38.93 9.69
#